data_AF-A0A098LXP9-F1
#
_entry.id   AF-A0A098LXP9-F1
#
_cell.length_a   1.000
_cell.length_b   1.000
_cell.length_c   1.000
_cell.angle_alpha   90.00
_cell.angle_beta   90.00
_cell.angle_gamma   90.00
#
_symmetry.space_group_name_H-M   'P 1'
#
loop_
_entity.id
_entity.type
_entity.pdbx_description
1 polymer ?
#
loop_
_entity_poly.entity_id
_entity_poly.type
_entity_poly.pdbx_seq_one_letter_code
_entity_poly.pdbx_strand_id
1 'polypeptide(L)' 'MKELLKNTTRKYASDYWRLCAKFSVSREHNAYSDQLIRGSGAVEENYRVACRAKFNADFINKLKMVEAEED' A
#
# COMPACT_ATOMS: atom_id res chain seq x y z
N MET A 1 10.16 -14.15 5.42
CA MET A 1 8.81 -13.56 5.57
C MET A 1 8.84 -12.03 5.61
N LYS A 2 9.60 -11.38 6.51
CA LYS A 2 9.71 -9.91 6.60
C LYS A 2 10.20 -9.22 5.30
N GLU A 3 11.30 -9.69 4.72
CA GLU A 3 11.80 -9.13 3.44
C GLU A 3 10.87 -9.43 2.25
N LEU A 4 10.18 -10.57 2.27
CA LEU A 4 9.19 -10.92 1.23
C LEU A 4 8.05 -9.90 1.23
N LEU A 5 7.39 -9.71 2.38
CA LEU A 5 6.27 -8.77 2.50
C LEU A 5 6.70 -7.33 2.22
N LYS A 6 7.87 -6.91 2.70
CA LYS A 6 8.44 -5.58 2.38
C LYS A 6 8.68 -5.36 0.88
N ASN A 7 9.06 -6.40 0.15
CA ASN A 7 9.25 -6.32 -1.30
C ASN A 7 7.91 -6.39 -2.03
N THR A 8 6.97 -7.19 -1.54
CA THR A 8 5.60 -7.26 -2.07
C THR A 8 4.88 -5.92 -1.96
N THR A 9 4.87 -5.27 -0.78
CA THR A 9 4.18 -3.99 -0.60
C THR A 9 4.80 -2.86 -1.41
N ARG A 10 6.14 -2.82 -1.54
CA ARG A 10 6.82 -1.87 -2.44
C ARG A 10 6.52 -2.13 -3.91
N LYS A 11 6.45 -3.41 -4.29
CA LYS A 11 6.06 -3.79 -5.65
C LYS A 11 4.61 -3.39 -5.93
N TYR A 12 3.71 -3.60 -4.99
CA TYR A 12 2.30 -3.20 -5.08
C TYR A 12 2.16 -1.71 -5.42
N ALA A 13 2.77 -0.82 -4.62
CA ALA A 13 2.78 0.62 -4.90
C ALA A 13 3.39 0.96 -6.28
N SER A 14 4.47 0.28 -6.65
CA SER A 14 5.13 0.49 -7.96
C SER A 14 4.26 0.05 -9.13
N ASP A 15 3.51 -1.04 -8.98
CA ASP A 15 2.63 -1.60 -10.01
C ASP A 15 1.41 -0.69 -10.23
N TYR A 16 0.81 -0.14 -9.17
CA TYR A 16 -0.25 0.87 -9.28
C TYR A 16 0.24 2.15 -9.93
N TRP A 17 1.44 2.62 -9.59
CA TRP A 17 2.03 3.80 -10.23
C TRP A 17 2.22 3.57 -11.75
N ARG A 18 2.76 2.40 -12.14
CA ARG A 18 2.91 2.02 -13.55
C ARG A 18 1.57 1.85 -14.27
N LEU A 19 0.52 1.42 -13.58
CA LEU A 19 -0.83 1.35 -14.12
C LEU A 19 -1.38 2.76 -14.38
N CYS A 20 -1.32 3.64 -13.39
CA CYS A 20 -1.81 5.02 -13.51
C CYS A 20 -1.07 5.80 -14.61
N ALA A 21 0.23 5.55 -14.80
CA ALA A 21 1.01 6.16 -15.87
C ALA A 21 0.53 5.81 -17.30
N LYS A 22 -0.32 4.79 -17.46
CA LYS A 22 -0.92 4.41 -18.76
C LYS A 22 -2.24 5.11 -19.02
N PHE A 23 -2.83 5.75 -18.02
CA PHE A 23 -4.09 6.46 -18.20
C PHE A 23 -3.88 7.76 -18.96
N SER A 24 -4.86 8.13 -19.78
CA SER A 24 -4.84 9.42 -20.47
C SER A 24 -5.03 10.56 -19.47
N VAL A 25 -4.33 11.67 -19.70
CA VAL A 25 -4.44 12.86 -18.83
C VAL A 25 -5.83 13.45 -18.99
N SER A 26 -6.70 13.18 -18.01
CA SER A 26 -8.06 13.70 -17.90
C SER A 26 -8.41 13.89 -16.43
N ARG A 27 -9.41 14.72 -16.14
CA ARG A 27 -9.85 14.99 -14.77
C ARG A 27 -10.35 13.72 -14.08
N GLU A 28 -11.07 12.89 -14.82
CA GLU A 28 -11.62 11.61 -14.36
C GLU A 28 -10.49 10.65 -14.00
N HIS A 29 -9.53 10.44 -14.91
CA HIS A 29 -8.40 9.54 -14.67
C HIS A 29 -7.47 10.04 -13.58
N ASN A 30 -7.26 11.36 -13.46
CA ASN A 30 -6.44 11.92 -12.39
C ASN A 30 -7.06 11.65 -11.02
N ALA A 31 -8.38 11.79 -10.87
CA ALA A 31 -9.06 11.51 -9.60
C ALA A 31 -8.90 10.04 -9.18
N TYR A 32 -9.04 9.10 -10.13
CA TYR A 32 -8.78 7.68 -9.86
C TYR A 32 -7.31 7.38 -9.60
N SER A 33 -6.40 7.96 -10.38
CA SER A 33 -4.96 7.76 -10.21
C SER A 33 -4.51 8.23 -8.83
N ASP A 34 -5.00 9.38 -8.37
CA ASP A 34 -4.69 9.90 -7.05
C ASP A 34 -5.21 8.99 -5.93
N GLN A 35 -6.40 8.41 -6.07
CA GLN A 35 -6.92 7.44 -5.10
C GLN A 35 -6.08 6.17 -5.07
N LEU A 36 -5.76 5.60 -6.23
CA LEU A 36 -4.97 4.39 -6.37
C LEU A 36 -3.53 4.55 -5.84
N ILE A 37 -2.88 5.66 -6.18
CA ILE A 37 -1.52 5.96 -5.70
C ILE A 37 -1.51 6.15 -4.18
N ARG A 38 -2.49 6.85 -3.62
CA ARG A 38 -2.58 7.04 -2.16
C ARG A 38 -2.87 5.73 -1.41
N GLY A 39 -3.86 4.96 -1.87
CA GLY A 39 -4.20 3.68 -1.24
C GLY A 39 -3.03 2.69 -1.29
N SER A 40 -2.40 2.54 -2.45
CA SER A 40 -1.24 1.65 -2.59
C SER A 40 -0.03 2.06 -1.75
N GLY A 41 0.18 3.37 -1.52
CA GLY A 41 1.20 3.85 -0.59
C GLY A 41 0.84 3.63 0.89
N ALA A 42 -0.45 3.65 1.24
CA ALA A 42 -0.92 3.40 2.60
C ALA A 42 -0.61 1.96 3.07
N VAL A 43 -0.74 0.98 2.18
CA VAL A 43 -0.35 -0.43 2.43
C VAL A 43 1.12 -0.55 2.85
N GLU A 44 2.04 0.11 2.12
CA GLU A 44 3.47 0.10 2.46
C GLU A 44 3.73 0.76 3.82
N GLU A 45 3.12 1.92 4.08
CA GLU A 45 3.31 2.66 5.32
C GLU A 45 2.76 1.88 6.52
N ASN A 46 1.55 1.33 6.42
CA ASN A 46 0.93 0.51 7.46
C ASN A 46 1.76 -0.75 7.74
N TYR A 47 2.31 -1.39 6.72
CA TYR A 47 3.22 -2.52 6.89
C TYR A 47 4.52 -2.12 7.61
N ARG A 48 5.08 -0.94 7.29
CA ARG A 48 6.27 -0.40 7.95
C ARG A 48 6.00 -0.09 9.43
N VAL A 49 4.82 0.44 9.74
CA VAL A 49 4.35 0.70 11.10
C VAL A 49 4.14 -0.61 11.87
N ALA A 50 3.54 -1.62 11.24
CA ALA A 50 3.44 -2.97 11.81
C ALA A 50 4.82 -3.51 12.18
N CYS A 51 5.80 -3.44 11.27
CA CYS A 51 7.18 -3.91 11.51
C CYS A 51 7.92 -3.23 12.68
N ARG A 52 7.42 -2.09 13.19
CA ARG A 52 7.96 -1.35 14.35
C ARG A 52 7.19 -1.62 15.65
N ALA A 53 6.23 -2.54 15.63
CA ALA A 53 5.44 -2.91 16.81
C ALA A 53 6.34 -3.44 17.93
N LYS A 54 6.01 -3.06 19.17
CA LYS A 54 6.78 -3.45 20.37
C LYS A 54 6.50 -4.88 20.84
N PHE A 55 5.31 -5.38 20.55
CA PHE A 55 4.83 -6.69 20.98
C PHE A 55 4.06 -7.38 19.86
N ASN A 56 3.97 -8.71 19.90
CA ASN A 56 3.32 -9.49 18.85
C ASN A 56 1.83 -9.15 18.65
N ALA A 57 1.10 -8.82 19.72
CA ALA A 57 -0.30 -8.39 19.61
C ALA A 57 -0.46 -7.05 18.87
N ASP A 58 0.46 -6.10 19.12
CA ASP A 58 0.51 -4.81 18.42
C ASP A 58 0.85 -5.00 16.93
N PHE A 59 1.74 -5.95 16.62
CA PHE A 59 2.06 -6.33 15.24
C PHE A 59 0.83 -6.85 14.49
N ILE A 60 0.08 -7.78 15.09
CA ILE A 60 -1.13 -8.37 14.49
C ILE A 60 -2.21 -7.30 14.30
N ASN A 61 -2.45 -6.45 15.28
CA ASN A 61 -3.44 -5.38 15.16
C ASN A 61 -3.11 -4.40 14.03
N LYS A 62 -1.84 -4.05 13.86
CA LYS A 62 -1.39 -3.18 12.77
C LYS A 62 -1.45 -3.87 11.40
N LEU A 63 -1.24 -5.18 11.35
CA LEU A 63 -1.44 -5.96 10.11
C LEU A 63 -2.89 -5.96 9.63
N LYS A 64 -3.87 -5.95 10.53
CA LYS A 64 -5.29 -5.80 10.14
C LYS A 64 -5.58 -4.48 9.41
N MET A 65 -4.82 -3.43 9.73
CA MET A 65 -4.93 -2.15 9.02
C MET A 65 -4.32 -2.23 7.61
N VAL A 66 -3.37 -3.14 7.38
CA VAL A 66 -2.83 -3.41 6.04
C VAL A 66 -3.85 -4.20 5.22
N GLU A 67 -4.46 -5.22 5.82
CA GLU A 67 -5.52 -6.04 5.20
C GLU A 67 -6.71 -5.17 4.76
N ALA A 68 -7.19 -4.27 5.61
CA ALA A 68 -8.31 -3.38 5.29
C ALA A 68 -8.04 -2.36 4.18
N GLU A 69 -6.78 -2.13 3.79
CA GLU A 69 -6.42 -1.23 2.67
C GLU A 69 -6.30 -1.99 1.33
N GLU A 70 -6.31 -3.33 1.37
CA GLU A 70 -6.32 -4.18 0.17
C GLU A 70 -7.72 -4.70 -0.19
N ASP A 71 -8.72 -4.56 0.69
CA ASP A 71 -10.16 -4.82 0.45
C ASP A 71 -10.88 -3.62 -0.20
#